data_AF-A0A1Z5IHN6-F1
#
_entry.id   AF-A0A1Z5IHN6-F1
#
_cell.length_a   1.000
_cell.length_b   1.000
_cell.length_c   1.000
_cell.angle_alpha   90.00
_cell.angle_beta   90.00
_cell.angle_gamma   90.00
#
_symmetry.space_group_name_H-M   'P 1'
#
loop_
_entity.id
_entity.type
_entity.pdbx_description
1 polymer ?
#
loop_
_entity_poly.entity_id
_entity_poly.type
_entity_poly.pdbx_seq_one_letter_code
_entity_poly.pdbx_strand_id
1 'polypeptide(L)'
;MKLFKQGKLLLTGFVVALGLTISFGTTAHATTWHSGTPSALRGTWKTKSIAVAGTHTRFEVKIGKNSIGKAGGFGDPVMTNNQSYHHKAGSHYYYVKGHETLYTNGKEIFYYKFYQKGNKMHLMNYLTINNGHKFSPEHHYGYWYYK
;
A
#
# COMPACT_ATOMS: atom_id res chain seq x y z
N MET A 1 28.58 5.54 -75.80
CA MET A 1 29.63 6.58 -75.76
C MET A 1 28.98 7.93 -75.46
N LYS A 2 29.62 8.77 -74.62
CA LYS A 2 29.20 10.07 -74.02
C LYS A 2 28.41 9.90 -72.72
N LEU A 3 29.02 9.83 -71.52
CA LEU A 3 29.89 10.77 -70.76
C LEU A 3 29.28 12.17 -70.50
N PHE A 4 28.94 12.37 -69.22
CA PHE A 4 28.99 13.57 -68.37
C PHE A 4 28.50 14.93 -68.90
N LYS A 5 27.55 15.52 -68.16
CA LYS A 5 27.66 16.93 -67.71
C LYS A 5 27.17 17.06 -66.26
N GLN A 6 28.11 17.43 -65.40
CA GLN A 6 27.90 17.97 -64.04
C GLN A 6 27.56 19.46 -64.15
N GLY A 7 26.67 19.96 -63.30
CA GLY A 7 26.33 21.38 -63.26
C GLY A 7 25.43 21.75 -62.08
N LYS A 8 26.06 21.95 -60.92
CA LYS A 8 25.63 22.68 -59.70
C LYS A 8 24.34 23.51 -59.80
N LEU A 9 23.44 23.38 -58.80
CA LEU A 9 23.12 24.46 -57.84
C LEU A 9 22.07 24.02 -56.80
N LEU A 10 22.45 24.19 -55.52
CA LEU A 10 21.71 24.69 -54.35
C LEU A 10 20.48 23.92 -53.85
N LEU A 11 20.63 23.27 -52.68
CA LEU A 11 20.17 23.78 -51.38
C LEU A 11 18.66 24.04 -51.34
N THR A 12 17.91 23.16 -50.68
CA THR A 12 17.08 23.44 -49.48
C THR A 12 16.27 22.18 -49.18
N GLY A 13 16.49 21.54 -48.04
CA GLY A 13 15.74 20.33 -47.65
C GLY A 13 16.12 19.88 -46.26
N PHE A 14 15.48 20.49 -45.28
CA PHE A 14 15.71 20.36 -43.85
C PHE A 14 15.54 18.91 -43.35
N VAL A 15 16.41 18.56 -42.41
CA VAL A 15 16.56 17.30 -41.66
C VAL A 15 15.23 16.74 -41.14
N VAL A 16 14.99 15.45 -41.37
CA VAL A 16 14.21 14.60 -40.45
C VAL A 16 15.02 13.34 -40.16
N ALA A 17 15.91 13.45 -39.17
CA ALA A 17 16.43 12.29 -38.47
C ALA A 17 15.29 11.73 -37.60
N LEU A 18 14.61 10.70 -38.09
CA LEU A 18 13.71 9.88 -37.28
C LEU A 18 14.55 9.12 -36.25
N GLY A 19 14.82 9.77 -35.13
CA GLY A 19 15.23 9.11 -33.90
C GLY A 19 14.11 8.19 -33.43
N LEU A 20 14.17 6.93 -33.84
CA LEU A 20 13.44 5.84 -33.21
C LEU A 20 14.10 5.55 -31.86
N THR A 21 13.81 6.41 -30.88
CA THR A 21 13.96 6.05 -29.47
C THR A 21 12.89 5.01 -29.16
N ILE A 22 13.31 3.75 -29.10
CA ILE A 22 12.48 2.66 -28.62
C ILE A 22 12.25 2.92 -27.13
N SER A 23 11.13 3.54 -26.80
CA SER A 23 10.68 3.73 -25.44
C SER A 23 10.49 2.35 -24.81
N PHE A 24 11.41 1.92 -23.95
CA PHE A 24 11.20 0.77 -23.07
C PHE A 24 10.06 1.11 -22.11
N GLY A 25 8.83 0.84 -22.55
CA GLY A 25 7.64 0.97 -21.72
C GLY A 25 7.81 0.10 -20.48
N THR A 26 7.84 0.73 -19.31
CA THR A 26 7.75 0.02 -18.05
C THR A 26 6.39 -0.68 -18.01
N THR A 27 6.39 -2.00 -18.13
CA THR A 27 5.18 -2.80 -17.89
C THR A 27 4.82 -2.65 -16.41
N ALA A 28 3.84 -1.80 -16.12
CA ALA A 28 3.27 -1.67 -14.79
C ALA A 28 2.61 -3.00 -14.42
N HIS A 29 3.30 -3.85 -13.67
CA HIS A 29 2.70 -5.06 -13.12
C HIS A 29 1.59 -4.63 -12.15
N ALA A 30 0.34 -4.97 -12.50
CA ALA A 30 -0.80 -4.68 -11.65
C ALA A 30 -0.61 -5.34 -10.27
N THR A 31 -0.77 -4.56 -9.19
CA THR A 31 -0.69 -5.08 -7.82
C THR A 31 -1.79 -6.12 -7.60
N THR A 32 -1.41 -7.40 -7.52
CA THR A 32 -2.35 -8.49 -7.22
C THR A 32 -2.66 -8.53 -5.74
N TRP A 33 -3.95 -8.54 -5.39
CA TRP A 33 -4.41 -8.76 -4.03
C TRP A 33 -4.71 -10.25 -3.82
N HIS A 34 -4.22 -10.80 -2.73
CA HIS A 34 -4.45 -12.16 -2.27
C HIS A 34 -5.50 -12.16 -1.15
N SER A 35 -6.30 -13.23 -1.07
CA SER A 35 -7.33 -13.35 -0.04
C SER A 35 -6.74 -13.53 1.36
N GLY A 36 -7.36 -12.89 2.36
CA GLY A 36 -7.04 -12.97 3.77
C GLY A 36 -5.95 -11.99 4.23
N THR A 37 -5.36 -12.31 5.38
CA THR A 37 -4.18 -11.62 5.94
C THR A 37 -2.93 -12.48 5.74
N PRO A 38 -1.74 -11.89 5.54
CA PRO A 38 -0.47 -12.63 5.52
C PRO A 38 -0.25 -13.38 6.84
N SER A 39 0.24 -14.61 6.77
CA SER A 39 0.54 -15.42 7.97
C SER A 39 1.51 -14.72 8.93
N ALA A 40 2.47 -13.96 8.39
CA ALA A 40 3.44 -13.18 9.16
C ALA A 40 2.79 -12.16 10.12
N LEU A 41 1.61 -11.63 9.77
CA LEU A 41 0.89 -10.65 10.60
C LEU A 41 -0.06 -11.31 11.62
N ARG A 42 -0.42 -12.58 11.44
CA ARG A 42 -1.45 -13.23 12.25
C ARG A 42 -0.99 -13.44 13.69
N GLY A 43 -1.94 -13.32 14.62
CA GLY A 43 -1.74 -13.53 16.06
C GLY A 43 -2.25 -12.36 16.89
N THR A 44 -1.94 -12.42 18.18
CA THR A 44 -2.21 -11.32 19.13
C THR A 44 -0.91 -10.54 19.31
N TRP A 45 -0.99 -9.23 19.16
CA TRP A 45 0.13 -8.33 19.37
C TRP A 45 -0.22 -7.31 20.43
N LYS A 46 0.77 -6.90 21.23
CA LYS A 46 0.57 -5.95 22.33
C LYS A 46 1.62 -4.86 22.32
N THR A 47 1.25 -3.65 22.66
CA THR A 47 2.24 -2.61 22.92
C THR A 47 3.01 -2.90 24.21
N LYS A 48 4.16 -2.25 24.38
CA LYS A 48 4.70 -2.05 25.73
C LYS A 48 3.70 -1.20 26.54
N SER A 49 3.91 -1.13 27.86
CA SER A 49 3.14 -0.22 28.69
C SER A 49 3.33 1.20 28.20
N ILE A 50 2.23 1.91 27.95
CA ILE A 50 2.21 3.30 27.49
C ILE A 50 1.37 4.14 28.45
N ALA A 51 1.77 5.39 28.63
CA ALA A 51 0.99 6.35 29.40
C ALA A 51 -0.12 6.94 28.52
N VAL A 52 -1.37 6.76 28.94
CA VAL A 52 -2.57 7.30 28.29
C VAL A 52 -3.48 7.86 29.37
N ALA A 53 -3.83 9.14 29.28
CA ALA A 53 -4.71 9.83 30.23
C ALA A 53 -4.31 9.63 31.71
N GLY A 54 -3.00 9.71 32.02
CA GLY A 54 -2.49 9.55 33.39
C GLY A 54 -2.43 8.10 33.90
N THR A 55 -2.79 7.11 33.08
CA THR A 55 -2.71 5.69 33.42
C THR A 55 -1.76 4.93 32.50
N HIS A 56 -1.16 3.87 33.01
CA HIS A 56 -0.33 2.97 32.20
C HIS A 56 -1.17 1.80 31.68
N THR A 57 -1.27 1.68 30.36
CA THR A 57 -2.04 0.62 29.70
C THR A 57 -1.23 -0.07 28.61
N ARG A 58 -1.72 -1.24 28.17
CA ARG A 58 -1.22 -1.94 26.99
C ARG A 58 -2.34 -2.08 26.00
N PHE A 59 -2.08 -1.63 24.80
CA PHE A 59 -2.95 -1.85 23.67
C PHE A 59 -2.70 -3.23 23.08
N GLU A 60 -3.78 -3.87 22.64
CA GLU A 60 -3.75 -5.16 21.95
C GLU A 60 -4.17 -4.94 20.51
N VAL A 61 -3.81 -5.84 19.60
CA VAL A 61 -4.45 -6.03 18.30
C VAL A 61 -4.45 -7.52 17.98
N LYS A 62 -5.60 -8.05 17.56
CA LYS A 62 -5.76 -9.45 17.16
C LYS A 62 -5.96 -9.53 15.66
N ILE A 63 -5.08 -10.27 14.98
CA ILE A 63 -5.09 -10.43 13.53
C ILE A 63 -5.34 -11.90 13.21
N GLY A 64 -6.54 -12.20 12.70
CA GLY A 64 -6.95 -13.50 12.20
C GLY A 64 -6.75 -13.62 10.68
N LYS A 65 -7.06 -14.79 10.11
CA LYS A 65 -6.97 -15.03 8.66
C LYS A 65 -7.84 -14.07 7.84
N ASN A 66 -9.02 -13.73 8.34
CA ASN A 66 -9.99 -12.86 7.67
C ASN A 66 -10.52 -11.75 8.58
N SER A 67 -9.76 -11.36 9.61
CA SER A 67 -10.20 -10.31 10.53
C SER A 67 -9.03 -9.57 11.18
N ILE A 68 -9.28 -8.31 11.51
CA ILE A 68 -8.45 -7.51 12.43
C ILE A 68 -9.41 -6.99 13.49
N GLY A 69 -9.11 -7.26 14.76
CA GLY A 69 -9.99 -6.91 15.88
C GLY A 69 -9.21 -6.39 17.08
N LYS A 70 -9.95 -5.78 18.01
CA LYS A 70 -9.43 -5.15 19.23
C LYS A 70 -8.28 -4.18 18.93
N ALA A 71 -8.43 -3.28 17.98
CA ALA A 71 -7.39 -2.35 17.57
C ALA A 71 -7.36 -1.11 18.51
N GLY A 72 -7.16 -1.33 19.81
CA GLY A 72 -7.00 -0.21 20.74
C GLY A 72 -5.72 0.53 20.39
N GLY A 73 -5.77 1.80 20.00
CA GLY A 73 -4.58 2.55 19.56
C GLY A 73 -4.60 2.99 18.10
N PHE A 74 -5.69 2.73 17.37
CA PHE A 74 -5.92 3.21 15.99
C PHE A 74 -6.65 4.55 15.90
N GLY A 75 -7.05 5.13 17.05
CA GLY A 75 -8.23 6.01 17.07
C GLY A 75 -9.46 5.13 16.82
N ASP A 76 -10.26 4.93 17.86
CA ASP A 76 -11.46 4.07 17.87
C ASP A 76 -11.18 2.57 17.53
N PRO A 77 -11.73 1.56 18.24
CA PRO A 77 -11.63 0.16 17.84
C PRO A 77 -12.22 -0.12 16.45
N VAL A 78 -11.40 0.00 15.42
CA VAL A 78 -11.79 -0.40 14.07
C VAL A 78 -11.64 -1.92 13.95
N MET A 79 -12.78 -2.62 13.90
CA MET A 79 -12.85 -4.04 13.58
C MET A 79 -13.11 -4.21 12.09
N THR A 80 -12.33 -5.07 11.43
CA THR A 80 -12.52 -5.36 10.00
C THR A 80 -12.60 -6.84 9.70
N ASN A 81 -13.37 -7.20 8.68
CA ASN A 81 -13.43 -8.54 8.08
C ASN A 81 -13.11 -8.48 6.57
N ASN A 82 -13.29 -9.60 5.86
CA ASN A 82 -13.13 -9.68 4.39
C ASN A 82 -11.78 -9.13 3.91
N GLN A 83 -10.72 -9.65 4.54
CA GLN A 83 -9.37 -9.18 4.36
C GLN A 83 -8.85 -9.59 2.99
N SER A 84 -8.09 -8.71 2.37
CA SER A 84 -7.21 -9.02 1.25
C SER A 84 -5.89 -8.32 1.47
N TYR A 85 -4.80 -8.87 0.95
CA TYR A 85 -3.49 -8.28 1.11
C TYR A 85 -2.69 -8.24 -0.18
N HIS A 86 -1.73 -7.33 -0.27
CA HIS A 86 -0.63 -7.42 -1.21
C HIS A 86 0.69 -7.20 -0.51
N HIS A 87 1.73 -7.81 -1.06
CA HIS A 87 3.06 -7.80 -0.47
C HIS A 87 4.11 -7.91 -1.58
N LYS A 88 5.14 -7.08 -1.49
CA LYS A 88 6.31 -7.17 -2.37
C LYS A 88 7.31 -8.12 -1.73
N ALA A 89 7.74 -9.16 -2.46
CA ALA A 89 8.74 -10.11 -1.98
C ALA A 89 9.99 -9.39 -1.45
N GLY A 90 10.50 -9.84 -0.30
CA GLY A 90 11.65 -9.24 0.40
C GLY A 90 11.35 -7.93 1.14
N SER A 91 10.14 -7.39 1.05
CA SER A 91 9.73 -6.22 1.83
C SER A 91 9.42 -6.60 3.28
N HIS A 92 9.53 -5.65 4.20
CA HIS A 92 8.91 -5.75 5.53
C HIS A 92 7.50 -5.15 5.58
N TYR A 93 7.05 -4.57 4.46
CA TYR A 93 5.75 -3.93 4.36
C TYR A 93 4.70 -4.87 3.77
N TYR A 94 3.56 -4.92 4.45
CA TYR A 94 2.37 -5.61 4.01
C TYR A 94 1.24 -4.60 3.93
N TYR A 95 0.45 -4.69 2.86
CA TYR A 95 -0.70 -3.83 2.67
C TYR A 95 -1.92 -4.72 2.77
N VAL A 96 -2.85 -4.35 3.63
CA VAL A 96 -4.04 -5.15 3.92
C VAL A 96 -5.24 -4.24 3.80
N LYS A 97 -6.30 -4.71 3.16
CA LYS A 97 -7.59 -4.02 3.15
C LYS A 97 -8.67 -4.91 3.73
N GLY A 98 -9.63 -4.31 4.41
CA GLY A 98 -10.77 -5.02 5.02
C GLY A 98 -11.98 -4.12 5.18
N HIS A 99 -13.14 -4.72 5.37
CA HIS A 99 -14.41 -4.04 5.54
C HIS A 99 -14.69 -3.82 7.03
N GLU A 100 -14.97 -2.58 7.41
CA GLU A 100 -15.33 -2.17 8.77
C GLU A 100 -16.62 -2.86 9.23
N THR A 101 -16.69 -3.36 10.46
CA THR A 101 -17.85 -4.15 10.90
C THR A 101 -18.63 -3.56 12.08
N LEU A 102 -18.09 -2.56 12.78
CA LEU A 102 -18.66 -2.04 14.02
C LEU A 102 -19.63 -0.87 13.80
N TYR A 103 -19.33 0.05 12.90
CA TYR A 103 -20.04 1.33 12.73
C TYR A 103 -20.81 1.46 11.42
N THR A 104 -20.29 0.88 10.35
CA THR A 104 -20.76 1.05 8.98
C THR A 104 -21.33 -0.23 8.37
N ASN A 105 -21.22 -1.34 9.10
CA ASN A 105 -21.70 -2.66 8.70
C ASN A 105 -21.18 -3.09 7.31
N GLY A 106 -19.89 -2.88 7.06
CA GLY A 106 -19.17 -3.32 5.87
C GLY A 106 -19.11 -2.31 4.73
N LYS A 107 -19.71 -1.12 4.88
CA LYS A 107 -19.70 -0.07 3.85
C LYS A 107 -18.36 0.64 3.73
N GLU A 108 -17.65 0.77 4.83
CA GLU A 108 -16.33 1.39 4.86
C GLU A 108 -15.24 0.35 4.67
N ILE A 109 -14.27 0.65 3.79
CA ILE A 109 -13.12 -0.19 3.50
C ILE A 109 -11.88 0.54 4.01
N PHE A 110 -11.18 -0.11 4.93
CA PHE A 110 -9.92 0.38 5.44
C PHE A 110 -8.75 -0.27 4.73
N TYR A 111 -7.74 0.54 4.42
CA TYR A 111 -6.46 0.12 3.88
C TYR A 111 -5.37 0.41 4.91
N TYR A 112 -4.76 -0.66 5.38
CA TYR A 112 -3.69 -0.65 6.35
C TYR A 112 -2.34 -0.90 5.68
N LYS A 113 -1.32 -0.23 6.19
CA LYS A 113 0.08 -0.51 5.90
C LYS A 113 0.73 -1.00 7.18
N PHE A 114 1.16 -2.25 7.15
CA PHE A 114 1.90 -2.91 8.22
C PHE A 114 3.38 -2.92 7.89
N TYR A 115 4.22 -2.58 8.86
CA TYR A 115 5.64 -2.88 8.86
C TYR A 115 5.89 -3.98 9.89
N GLN A 116 6.41 -5.13 9.47
CA GLN A 116 6.70 -6.26 10.36
C GLN A 116 8.14 -6.71 10.18
N LYS A 117 8.86 -6.84 11.31
CA LYS A 117 10.24 -7.33 11.35
C LYS A 117 10.44 -8.15 12.62
N GLY A 118 10.58 -9.47 12.48
CA GLY A 118 10.71 -10.37 13.62
C GLY A 118 9.46 -10.34 14.52
N ASN A 119 9.64 -10.16 15.83
CA ASN A 119 8.53 -10.11 16.78
C ASN A 119 7.95 -8.71 17.00
N LYS A 120 8.31 -7.71 16.19
CA LYS A 120 7.75 -6.36 16.26
C LYS A 120 6.99 -5.99 15.00
N MET A 121 5.93 -5.22 15.19
CA MET A 121 5.06 -4.74 14.14
C MET A 121 4.63 -3.30 14.44
N HIS A 122 4.50 -2.51 13.38
CA HIS A 122 3.89 -1.19 13.41
C HIS A 122 2.91 -1.09 12.26
N LEU A 123 1.85 -0.30 12.40
CA LEU A 123 0.92 -0.10 11.31
C LEU A 123 0.24 1.26 11.36
N MET A 124 -0.32 1.63 10.22
CA MET A 124 -1.18 2.80 10.01
C MET A 124 -2.38 2.40 9.17
N ASN A 125 -3.49 3.10 9.36
CA ASN A 125 -4.47 3.25 8.29
C ASN A 125 -3.96 4.35 7.35
N TYR A 126 -3.87 4.08 6.04
CA TYR A 126 -3.39 5.08 5.08
C TYR A 126 -4.46 5.51 4.08
N LEU A 127 -5.58 4.78 4.02
CA LEU A 127 -6.69 5.12 3.16
C LEU A 127 -7.94 4.45 3.70
N THR A 128 -9.01 5.22 3.66
CA THR A 128 -10.37 4.79 3.95
C THR A 128 -11.22 5.08 2.72
N ILE A 129 -12.06 4.14 2.34
CA ILE A 129 -13.07 4.34 1.31
C ILE A 129 -14.44 4.14 1.93
N ASN A 130 -15.29 5.17 1.90
CA ASN A 130 -16.67 5.09 2.34
C ASN A 130 -17.58 5.59 1.22
N ASN A 131 -18.48 4.73 0.73
CA ASN A 131 -19.37 5.03 -0.41
C ASN A 131 -18.64 5.61 -1.64
N GLY A 132 -17.44 5.11 -1.94
CA GLY A 132 -16.62 5.58 -3.05
C GLY A 132 -15.79 6.85 -2.78
N HIS A 133 -16.07 7.57 -1.68
CA HIS A 133 -15.27 8.70 -1.26
C HIS A 133 -14.00 8.23 -0.56
N LYS A 134 -12.87 8.83 -0.94
CA LYS A 134 -11.56 8.51 -0.37
C LYS A 134 -11.22 9.50 0.74
N PHE A 135 -10.90 8.97 1.90
CA PHE A 135 -10.38 9.71 3.03
C PHE A 135 -8.97 9.21 3.31
N SER A 136 -7.99 10.10 3.28
CA SER A 136 -6.63 9.76 3.69
C SER A 136 -6.47 10.28 5.11
N PRO A 137 -6.58 9.42 6.13
CA PRO A 137 -6.24 9.86 7.48
C PRO A 137 -4.79 10.30 7.49
N GLU A 138 -4.45 11.23 8.40
CA GLU A 138 -3.06 11.63 8.57
C GLU A 138 -2.18 10.39 8.76
N HIS A 139 -1.10 10.30 7.97
CA HIS A 139 -0.27 9.10 7.85
C HIS A 139 0.64 8.87 9.07
N HIS A 140 0.05 8.78 10.26
CA HIS A 140 0.75 8.47 11.48
C HIS A 140 0.73 6.97 11.71
N TYR A 141 1.92 6.37 11.75
CA TYR A 141 2.03 5.04 12.31
C TYR A 141 1.65 5.09 13.80
N GLY A 142 0.87 4.12 14.28
CA GLY A 142 0.37 4.06 15.67
C GLY A 142 1.45 3.75 16.72
N TYR A 143 1.23 2.76 17.59
CA TYR A 143 2.28 2.28 18.49
C TYR A 143 3.05 1.10 17.89
N TRP A 144 4.25 0.83 18.43
CA TRP A 144 4.92 -0.45 18.21
C TRP A 144 4.23 -1.54 19.01
N TYR A 145 3.88 -2.63 18.32
CA TYR A 145 3.33 -3.85 18.89
C TYR A 145 4.35 -4.98 18.84
N TYR A 146 4.22 -5.89 19.79
CA TYR A 146 5.14 -7.00 20.02
C TYR A 146 4.34 -8.29 20.18
N LYS A 147 4.92 -9.39 19.72
CA LYS A 147 4.40 -10.75 19.92
C LYS A 147 4.88 -11.31 21.24
#